data_AF-A0A948E624-F1
#
_entry.id   AF-A0A948E624-F1
#
_cell.length_a   1.000
_cell.length_b   1.000
_cell.length_c   1.000
_cell.angle_alpha   90.00
_cell.angle_beta   90.00
_cell.angle_gamma   90.00
#
_symmetry.space_group_name_H-M   'P 1'
#
loop_
_entity.id
_entity.type
_entity.pdbx_description
1 polymer ?
#
loop_
_entity_poly.entity_id
_entity_poly.type
_entity_poly.pdbx_seq_one_letter_code
_entity_poly.pdbx_strand_id
1 'polypeptide(L)'
;MSEKKLMNRWLVALGAMLIQLALGAIYAWSVFTPRLGAAGWTKTQTQIVFAAGLAFFAIVMVIAGRLMPKFGPRKLAMAGGVTLGLGYLLGGVIAPTNFYAVLVFVGVIGGSGIGLAYVVPIA
;
A
#
# COMPACT_ATOMS: atom_id res chain seq x y z
N MET A 1 7.26 -37.62 16.12
CA MET A 1 6.74 -36.79 15.01
C MET A 1 5.99 -35.62 15.63
N SER A 2 6.45 -34.38 15.44
CA SER A 2 5.72 -33.21 15.94
C SER A 2 4.48 -33.00 15.09
N GLU A 3 3.29 -33.18 15.66
CA GLU A 3 2.03 -32.81 15.02
C GLU A 3 2.09 -31.35 14.58
N LYS A 4 1.99 -31.13 13.26
CA LYS A 4 1.92 -29.80 12.69
C LYS A 4 0.49 -29.31 12.93
N LYS A 5 0.27 -28.59 14.03
CA LYS A 5 -1.04 -28.01 14.40
C LYS A 5 -1.59 -27.25 13.20
N LEU A 6 -2.64 -27.79 12.57
CA LEU A 6 -3.28 -27.18 11.41
C LEU A 6 -3.86 -25.84 11.86
N MET A 7 -3.24 -24.74 11.42
CA MET A 7 -3.69 -23.40 11.75
C MET A 7 -5.12 -23.19 11.25
N ASN A 8 -5.99 -22.67 12.12
CA ASN A 8 -7.41 -22.47 11.79
C ASN A 8 -7.52 -21.59 10.53
N ARG A 9 -8.08 -22.16 9.45
CA ARG A 9 -8.16 -21.52 8.13
C ARG A 9 -8.97 -20.22 8.17
N TRP A 10 -9.88 -20.08 9.13
CA TRP A 10 -10.64 -18.86 9.38
C TRP A 10 -9.77 -17.68 9.82
N LEU A 11 -8.68 -17.91 10.55
CA LEU A 11 -7.74 -16.85 10.92
C LEU A 11 -7.00 -16.31 9.70
N VAL A 12 -6.72 -17.17 8.71
CA VAL A 12 -6.11 -16.77 7.44
C VAL A 12 -7.09 -15.93 6.62
N ALA A 13 -8.36 -16.34 6.56
CA ALA A 13 -9.41 -15.58 5.87
C ALA A 13 -9.62 -14.18 6.51
N LEU A 14 -9.67 -14.11 7.84
CA LEU A 14 -9.77 -12.84 8.55
C LEU A 14 -8.56 -11.94 8.26
N GLY A 15 -7.34 -12.50 8.27
CA GLY A 15 -6.13 -11.76 7.93
C GLY A 15 -6.15 -11.21 6.49
N ALA A 16 -6.59 -12.04 5.53
CA ALA A 16 -6.78 -11.63 4.14
C ALA A 16 -7.77 -10.45 4.01
N MET A 17 -8.91 -10.50 4.72
CA MET A 17 -9.87 -9.41 4.74
C MET A 17 -9.29 -8.11 5.34
N LEU A 18 -8.55 -8.22 6.45
CA LEU A 18 -7.92 -7.07 7.10
C LEU A 18 -6.85 -6.42 6.21
N ILE A 19 -6.05 -7.23 5.50
CA ILE A 19 -5.11 -6.74 4.50
C ILE A 19 -5.86 -5.97 3.42
N GLN A 20 -6.91 -6.57 2.83
CA GLN A 20 -7.65 -5.92 1.76
C GLN A 20 -8.31 -4.61 2.20
N LEU A 21 -8.83 -4.56 3.44
CA LEU A 21 -9.37 -3.36 4.05
C LEU A 21 -8.30 -2.26 4.19
N ALA A 22 -7.12 -2.61 4.70
CA ALA A 22 -6.01 -1.67 4.86
C ALA A 22 -5.50 -1.13 3.51
N LEU A 23 -5.43 -1.97 2.49
CA LEU A 23 -5.00 -1.60 1.14
C LEU A 23 -5.97 -0.61 0.47
N GLY A 24 -7.25 -0.63 0.87
CA GLY A 24 -8.26 0.34 0.45
C GLY A 24 -7.97 1.79 0.86
N ALA A 25 -6.95 2.05 1.70
CA ALA A 25 -6.57 3.39 2.14
C ALA A 25 -6.28 4.36 0.99
N ILE A 26 -5.82 3.88 -0.17
CA ILE A 26 -5.59 4.74 -1.34
C ILE A 26 -6.87 5.43 -1.83
N TYR A 27 -8.04 4.80 -1.66
CA TYR A 27 -9.31 5.41 -2.05
C TYR A 27 -9.75 6.53 -1.10
N ALA A 28 -9.20 6.56 0.13
CA ALA A 28 -9.39 7.67 1.06
C ALA A 28 -8.52 8.90 0.71
N TRP A 29 -7.67 8.84 -0.33
CA TRP A 29 -6.83 9.96 -0.77
C TRP A 29 -7.62 11.25 -1.02
N SER A 30 -8.86 11.12 -1.54
CA SER A 30 -9.75 12.24 -1.82
C SER A 30 -10.01 13.13 -0.60
N VAL A 31 -9.94 12.58 0.62
CA VAL A 31 -10.12 13.31 1.89
C VAL A 31 -9.02 14.35 2.12
N PHE A 32 -7.81 14.13 1.59
CA PHE A 32 -6.69 15.08 1.72
C PHE A 32 -6.75 16.21 0.69
N THR A 33 -7.43 15.99 -0.43
CA THR A 33 -7.41 16.93 -1.57
C THR A 33 -7.91 18.35 -1.26
N PRO A 34 -8.95 18.58 -0.42
CA PRO A 34 -9.36 19.95 -0.09
C PRO A 34 -8.32 20.68 0.75
N ARG A 35 -7.65 19.99 1.69
CA ARG A 35 -6.60 20.57 2.52
C ARG A 35 -5.34 20.89 1.71
N LEU A 36 -4.97 20.01 0.78
CA LEU A 36 -3.86 20.26 -0.13
C LEU A 36 -4.16 21.42 -1.08
N GLY A 37 -5.40 21.54 -1.56
CA GLY A 37 -5.86 22.70 -2.34
C GLY A 37 -5.73 24.02 -1.56
N ALA A 38 -6.12 24.03 -0.28
CA ALA A 38 -5.91 25.18 0.60
C ALA A 38 -4.42 25.49 0.85
N ALA A 39 -3.54 24.49 0.74
CA ALA A 39 -2.09 24.65 0.79
C ALA A 39 -1.46 25.06 -0.57
N GLY A 40 -2.27 25.44 -1.56
CA GLY A 40 -1.81 25.95 -2.86
C GLY A 40 -1.64 24.88 -3.95
N TRP A 41 -2.04 23.63 -3.71
CA TRP A 41 -1.95 22.61 -4.74
C TRP A 41 -3.02 22.77 -5.81
N THR A 42 -2.64 22.50 -7.05
CA THR A 42 -3.59 22.35 -8.15
C THR A 42 -4.32 21.01 -8.06
N LYS A 43 -5.52 20.93 -8.62
CA LYS A 43 -6.24 19.66 -8.77
C LYS A 43 -5.38 18.62 -9.48
N THR A 44 -4.67 19.04 -10.54
CA THR A 44 -3.76 18.17 -11.30
C THR A 44 -2.67 17.56 -10.42
N GLN A 45 -2.04 18.34 -9.53
CA GLN A 45 -1.02 17.81 -8.61
C GLN A 45 -1.59 16.71 -7.70
N THR A 46 -2.80 16.91 -7.14
CA THR A 46 -3.42 15.87 -6.32
C THR A 46 -3.74 14.59 -7.10
N GLN A 47 -4.11 14.72 -8.38
CA GLN A 47 -4.38 13.59 -9.26
C GLN A 47 -3.11 12.86 -9.69
N ILE A 48 -1.99 13.58 -9.90
CA ILE A 48 -0.71 12.96 -10.23
C ILE A 48 -0.25 12.02 -9.11
N VAL A 49 -0.39 12.42 -7.84
CA VAL A 49 -0.04 11.55 -6.70
C VAL A 49 -0.89 10.27 -6.70
N PHE A 50 -2.20 10.41 -6.90
CA PHE A 50 -3.12 9.26 -6.95
C PHE A 50 -2.81 8.33 -8.13
N ALA A 51 -2.60 8.89 -9.32
CA ALA A 51 -2.25 8.14 -10.52
C ALA A 51 -0.91 7.41 -10.37
N ALA A 52 0.10 8.06 -9.79
CA ALA A 52 1.36 7.41 -9.45
C ALA A 52 1.14 6.24 -8.47
N GLY A 53 0.31 6.44 -7.43
CA GLY A 53 -0.11 5.39 -6.51
C GLY A 53 -0.64 4.14 -7.23
N LEU A 54 -1.59 4.32 -8.14
CA LEU A 54 -2.17 3.22 -8.92
C LEU A 54 -1.19 2.58 -9.90
N ALA A 55 -0.33 3.38 -10.53
CA ALA A 55 0.68 2.89 -11.45
C ALA A 55 1.70 2.00 -10.73
N PHE A 56 2.27 2.48 -9.62
CA PHE A 56 3.23 1.71 -8.83
C PHE A 56 2.59 0.51 -8.16
N PHE A 57 1.34 0.64 -7.70
CA PHE A 57 0.54 -0.50 -7.26
C PHE A 57 0.50 -1.62 -8.32
N ALA A 58 0.10 -1.29 -9.56
CA ALA A 58 0.01 -2.27 -10.64
C ALA A 58 1.36 -2.89 -10.98
N ILE A 59 2.41 -2.06 -11.14
CA ILE A 59 3.77 -2.52 -11.48
C ILE A 59 4.29 -3.48 -10.40
N VAL A 60 4.20 -3.07 -9.14
CA VAL A 60 4.76 -3.83 -8.02
C VAL A 60 3.95 -5.09 -7.73
N MET A 61 2.63 -5.09 -7.96
CA MET A 61 1.81 -6.30 -7.87
C MET A 61 2.32 -7.41 -8.81
N VAL A 62 2.64 -7.07 -10.06
CA VAL A 62 3.17 -8.05 -11.04
C VAL A 62 4.50 -8.64 -10.53
N ILE A 63 5.37 -7.80 -9.98
CA ILE A 63 6.65 -8.23 -9.39
C ILE A 63 6.40 -9.11 -8.16
N ALA A 64 5.51 -8.68 -7.26
CA ALA A 64 5.17 -9.39 -6.04
C ALA A 64 4.62 -10.79 -6.33
N GLY A 65 3.76 -10.93 -7.35
CA GLY A 65 3.24 -12.23 -7.78
C GLY A 65 4.33 -13.19 -8.25
N ARG A 66 5.33 -12.68 -8.98
CA ARG A 66 6.51 -13.50 -9.38
C ARG A 66 7.40 -13.85 -8.19
N LEU A 67 7.47 -12.98 -7.18
CA LEU A 67 8.28 -13.16 -5.98
C LEU A 67 7.61 -14.08 -4.93
N MET A 68 6.29 -14.24 -4.99
CA MET A 68 5.51 -14.96 -3.99
C MET A 68 5.85 -16.44 -3.84
N PRO A 69 6.10 -17.23 -4.91
CA PRO A 69 6.56 -18.61 -4.77
C PRO A 69 7.91 -18.73 -4.04
N LYS A 70 8.76 -17.71 -4.14
CA LYS A 70 10.11 -17.70 -3.55
C LYS A 70 10.12 -17.22 -2.10
N PHE A 71 9.41 -16.13 -1.79
CA PHE A 71 9.46 -15.51 -0.47
C PHE A 71 8.29 -15.90 0.44
N GLY A 72 7.22 -16.44 -0.14
CA GLY A 72 6.00 -16.83 0.55
C GLY A 72 5.09 -15.64 0.93
N PRO A 73 3.81 -15.93 1.24
CA PRO A 73 2.78 -14.92 1.45
C PRO A 73 3.04 -14.01 2.66
N ARG A 74 3.52 -14.58 3.77
CA ARG A 74 3.70 -13.83 5.03
C ARG A 74 4.74 -12.70 4.89
N LYS A 75 5.87 -12.97 4.24
CA LYS A 75 6.95 -11.98 4.08
C LYS A 75 6.51 -10.84 3.17
N LEU A 76 5.81 -11.15 2.09
CA LEU A 76 5.27 -10.14 1.18
C LEU A 76 4.20 -9.26 1.83
N ALA A 77 3.27 -9.86 2.60
CA ALA A 77 2.27 -9.10 3.34
C ALA A 77 2.91 -8.14 4.36
N MET A 78 3.91 -8.61 5.12
CA MET A 78 4.64 -7.77 6.08
C MET A 78 5.42 -6.66 5.37
N ALA A 79 6.13 -6.97 4.28
CA ALA A 79 6.88 -5.98 3.52
C ALA A 79 5.94 -4.91 2.94
N GLY A 80 4.80 -5.31 2.37
CA GLY A 80 3.80 -4.38 1.85
C GLY A 80 3.20 -3.49 2.93
N GLY A 81 2.80 -4.05 4.07
CA GLY A 81 2.28 -3.29 5.21
C GLY A 81 3.28 -2.28 5.77
N VAL A 82 4.55 -2.68 5.95
CA VAL A 82 5.61 -1.77 6.41
C VAL A 82 5.87 -0.68 5.38
N THR A 83 5.95 -1.03 4.10
CA THR A 83 6.23 -0.07 3.02
C THR A 83 5.09 0.94 2.88
N LEU A 84 3.84 0.47 2.91
CA LEU A 84 2.65 1.32 2.90
C LEU A 84 2.61 2.26 4.10
N GLY A 85 2.79 1.71 5.31
CA GLY A 85 2.78 2.47 6.55
C GLY A 85 3.87 3.53 6.60
N LEU A 86 5.10 3.18 6.22
CA LEU A 86 6.22 4.13 6.13
C LEU A 86 5.97 5.19 5.05
N GLY A 87 5.43 4.82 3.89
CA GLY A 87 5.09 5.79 2.84
C GLY A 87 4.11 6.86 3.32
N TYR A 88 3.00 6.46 3.95
CA TYR A 88 2.03 7.44 4.47
C TYR A 88 2.57 8.22 5.67
N LEU A 89 3.28 7.56 6.59
CA LEU A 89 3.83 8.21 7.78
C LEU A 89 4.89 9.26 7.40
N LEU A 90 5.84 8.91 6.54
CA LEU A 90 6.89 9.84 6.09
C LEU A 90 6.31 10.97 5.24
N GLY A 91 5.35 10.67 4.37
CA GLY A 91 4.63 11.68 3.58
C GLY A 91 3.87 12.68 4.45
N GLY A 92 3.27 12.23 5.55
CA GLY A 92 2.54 13.08 6.48
C GLY A 92 3.42 13.89 7.45
N VAL A 93 4.57 13.37 7.86
CA VAL A 93 5.41 14.00 8.91
C VAL A 93 6.50 14.89 8.33
N ILE A 94 7.19 14.45 7.26
CA ILE A 94 8.39 15.16 6.77
C ILE A 94 8.02 16.45 6.06
N ALA A 95 7.10 16.37 5.09
CA ALA A 95 6.74 17.52 4.27
C ALA A 95 5.32 17.37 3.70
N PRO A 96 4.28 17.45 4.55
CA PRO A 96 2.89 17.12 4.18
C PRO A 96 2.30 17.99 3.07
N THR A 97 2.87 19.17 2.83
CA THR A 97 2.42 20.11 1.79
C THR A 97 3.42 20.22 0.63
N ASN A 98 4.55 19.51 0.67
CA ASN A 98 5.50 19.49 -0.44
C ASN A 98 5.08 18.45 -1.48
N PHE A 99 4.81 18.92 -2.69
CA PHE A 99 4.36 18.07 -3.79
C PHE A 99 5.27 16.88 -4.08
N TYR A 100 6.57 17.12 -4.22
CA TYR A 100 7.52 16.06 -4.59
C TYR A 100 7.69 15.03 -3.47
N ALA A 101 7.74 15.48 -2.22
CA ALA A 101 7.84 14.59 -1.08
C ALA A 101 6.61 13.67 -1.01
N VAL A 102 5.41 14.24 -1.08
CA VAL A 102 4.16 13.47 -1.03
C VAL A 102 4.01 12.54 -2.25
N LEU A 103 4.43 12.98 -3.45
CA LEU A 103 4.46 12.14 -4.64
C LEU A 103 5.34 10.90 -4.45
N VAL A 104 6.54 11.07 -3.89
CA VAL A 104 7.45 9.96 -3.63
C VAL A 104 6.94 9.07 -2.49
N PHE A 105 6.61 9.64 -1.34
CA PHE A 105 6.25 8.87 -0.16
C PHE A 105 4.87 8.21 -0.28
N VAL A 106 3.85 8.93 -0.75
CA VAL A 106 2.48 8.40 -0.86
C VAL A 106 2.23 7.76 -2.21
N GLY A 107 2.62 8.42 -3.30
CA GLY A 107 2.41 7.90 -4.66
C GLY A 107 3.31 6.69 -4.94
N VAL A 108 4.62 6.86 -4.87
CA VAL A 108 5.57 5.79 -5.24
C VAL A 108 5.68 4.72 -4.17
N ILE A 109 6.08 5.09 -2.95
CA ILE A 109 6.34 4.14 -1.86
C ILE A 109 5.02 3.56 -1.35
N GLY A 110 4.03 4.39 -1.05
CA GLY A 110 2.70 3.95 -0.64
C GLY A 110 2.06 3.01 -1.66
N GLY A 111 2.02 3.39 -2.95
CA GLY A 111 1.52 2.54 -4.03
C GLY A 111 2.26 1.20 -4.15
N SER A 112 3.59 1.21 -4.03
CA SER A 112 4.42 -0.01 -4.04
C SER A 112 4.09 -0.93 -2.87
N GLY A 113 3.88 -0.38 -1.67
CA GLY A 113 3.45 -1.14 -0.49
C GLY A 113 2.12 -1.84 -0.70
N ILE A 114 1.19 -1.18 -1.40
CA ILE A 114 -0.09 -1.80 -1.77
C ILE A 114 0.15 -2.99 -2.69
N GLY A 115 0.99 -2.82 -3.73
CA GLY A 115 1.27 -3.87 -4.72
C GLY A 115 1.88 -5.12 -4.10
N LEU A 116 2.80 -4.95 -3.13
CA LEU A 116 3.45 -6.05 -2.42
C LEU A 116 2.46 -6.89 -1.61
N ALA A 117 1.52 -6.26 -0.92
CA ALA A 117 0.57 -6.94 -0.04
C ALA A 117 -0.66 -7.49 -0.78
N TYR A 118 -1.07 -6.85 -1.88
CA TYR A 118 -2.31 -7.18 -2.60
C TYR A 118 -2.33 -8.58 -3.20
N VAL A 119 -1.17 -9.10 -3.63
CA VAL A 119 -1.13 -10.45 -4.23
C VAL A 119 -1.37 -11.57 -3.21
N VAL A 120 -1.17 -11.29 -1.92
CA VAL A 120 -1.17 -12.31 -0.86
C VAL A 120 -2.56 -12.90 -0.58
N PRO A 121 -3.65 -12.11 -0.48
CA PRO A 121 -4.99 -12.66 -0.31
C PRO A 121 -5.57 -13.36 -1.54
N ILE A 122 -5.03 -13.06 -2.72
CA ILE A 122 -5.64 -13.41 -4.02
C ILE A 122 -5.11 -14.72 -4.58
N ALA A 123 -3.89 -15.12 -4.19
CA ALA A 123 -3.20 -16.28 -4.71
C ALA A 123 -3.04 -17.40 -3.69
#